data_AF-A0A2N4XL85-F1
#
_entry.id   AF-A0A2N4XL85-F1
#
_cell.length_a   1.000
_cell.length_b   1.000
_cell.length_c   1.000
_cell.angle_alpha   90.00
_cell.angle_beta   90.00
_cell.angle_gamma   90.00
#
_symmetry.space_group_name_H-M   'P 1'
#
loop_
_entity.id
_entity.type
_entity.pdbx_description
1 polymer ?
#
loop_
_entity_poly.entity_id
_entity_poly.type
_entity_poly.pdbx_seq_one_letter_code
_entity_poly.pdbx_strand_id
1 'polypeptide(L)'
;MNARSHSFPLRGLVLAALALPLLAACAVLPSPGLQRAKAGEALFEDRCKSVAGIRIYKTVADVEGIVLLKVRPKAGEREWSDPMWPGAAFALEDSGENYINTFLGYEQALGSGSSWTPITPTSRGYINTTFSPGAPYNLPGYRYVDVVEEGTGARWRYSLAQKPRPTSKIGWVDTVLERQPAPVEGPRYGVMYDDHVIPEERALGLASSTVKVLDLKTNEVLGEMTMYSWTPSKPNPANPTPWLTARRCGSNSKLSDAKTRQFADQILLPRKDK
;
A
#
# COMPACT_ATOMS: atom_id res chain seq x y z
N MET A 1 -68.16 58.28 71.41
CA MET A 1 -66.95 57.72 72.05
C MET A 1 -66.94 56.22 71.86
N ASN A 2 -66.15 55.71 70.93
CA ASN A 2 -65.25 54.57 71.14
C ASN A 2 -64.44 54.36 69.87
N ALA A 3 -63.13 54.40 70.04
CA ALA A 3 -62.10 54.30 69.02
C ALA A 3 -61.34 52.98 69.19
N ARG A 4 -60.49 52.69 68.18
CA ARG A 4 -59.49 51.60 68.01
C ARG A 4 -60.00 50.45 67.13
N SER A 5 -59.22 49.88 66.22
CA SER A 5 -57.86 50.16 65.74
C SER A 5 -57.60 49.36 64.45
N HIS A 6 -56.67 49.87 63.66
CA HIS A 6 -56.12 49.41 62.37
C HIS A 6 -55.79 47.92 62.20
N SER A 7 -55.89 47.42 60.95
CA SER A 7 -54.83 46.63 60.28
C SER A 7 -55.06 46.52 58.75
N PHE A 8 -54.05 46.89 57.95
CA PHE A 8 -53.89 46.56 56.52
C PHE A 8 -53.26 45.15 56.37
N PRO A 9 -53.48 44.42 55.24
CA PRO A 9 -52.45 44.35 54.17
C PRO A 9 -53.05 44.23 52.74
N LEU A 10 -52.51 44.90 51.72
CA LEU A 10 -51.39 44.53 50.82
C LEU A 10 -51.53 43.22 50.00
N ARG A 11 -51.85 43.42 48.70
CA ARG A 11 -51.33 42.80 47.46
C ARG A 11 -50.84 41.34 47.49
N GLY A 12 -51.37 40.55 46.55
CA GLY A 12 -50.70 39.38 45.98
C GLY A 12 -51.22 39.06 44.57
N LEU A 13 -50.57 39.63 43.55
CA LEU A 13 -50.76 39.26 42.15
C LEU A 13 -49.90 37.99 41.89
N VAL A 14 -50.52 36.84 41.67
CA VAL A 14 -49.80 35.59 41.37
C VAL A 14 -49.55 35.53 39.86
N LEU A 15 -48.31 35.78 39.44
CA LEU A 15 -47.83 35.40 38.10
C LEU A 15 -47.62 33.88 38.09
N ALA A 16 -48.42 33.16 37.30
CA ALA A 16 -48.16 31.76 36.98
C ALA A 16 -47.03 31.68 35.94
N ALA A 17 -45.81 31.36 36.39
CA ALA A 17 -44.71 31.05 35.49
C ALA A 17 -44.89 29.61 34.97
N LEU A 18 -45.19 29.49 33.67
CA LEU A 18 -45.13 28.24 32.92
C LEU A 18 -43.66 27.80 32.82
N ALA A 19 -43.24 26.88 33.70
CA ALA A 19 -41.96 26.20 33.58
C ALA A 19 -42.04 25.18 32.44
N LEU A 20 -41.44 25.49 31.28
CA LEU A 20 -41.13 24.47 30.28
C LEU A 20 -40.02 23.56 30.84
N PRO A 21 -40.19 22.23 30.82
CA PRO A 21 -39.11 21.33 31.16
C PRO A 21 -38.06 21.37 30.04
N LEU A 22 -36.86 21.90 30.35
CA LEU A 22 -35.68 21.65 29.52
C LEU A 22 -35.36 20.15 29.62
N LEU A 23 -35.80 19.38 28.62
CA LEU A 23 -35.21 18.07 28.33
C LEU A 23 -33.76 18.31 27.90
N ALA A 24 -32.84 18.24 28.87
CA ALA A 24 -31.42 18.14 28.60
C ALA A 24 -31.17 16.77 27.95
N ALA A 25 -31.21 16.72 26.62
CA ALA A 25 -30.69 15.60 25.87
C ALA A 25 -29.18 15.54 26.13
N CYS A 26 -28.73 14.61 26.99
CA CYS A 26 -27.32 14.27 27.11
C CYS A 26 -26.87 13.68 25.77
N ALA A 27 -26.40 14.53 24.85
CA ALA A 27 -25.67 14.08 23.68
C ALA A 27 -24.39 13.39 24.18
N VAL A 28 -24.37 12.05 24.13
CA VAL A 28 -23.18 11.27 24.46
C VAL A 28 -22.12 11.61 23.41
N LEU A 29 -21.11 12.39 23.80
CA LEU A 29 -19.99 12.69 22.92
C LEU A 29 -19.30 11.36 22.55
N PRO A 30 -18.98 11.13 21.27
CA PRO A 30 -18.28 9.92 20.84
C PRO A 30 -16.94 9.80 21.56
N SER A 31 -16.51 8.58 21.88
CA SER A 31 -15.22 8.35 22.53
C SER A 31 -14.06 8.93 21.70
N PRO A 32 -12.94 9.34 22.32
CA PRO A 32 -11.79 9.87 21.58
C PRO A 32 -11.29 8.93 20.47
N GLY A 33 -11.33 7.61 20.71
CA GLY A 33 -10.99 6.61 19.70
C GLY A 33 -11.94 6.60 18.50
N LEU A 34 -13.24 6.72 18.75
CA LEU A 34 -14.24 6.81 17.69
C LEU A 34 -14.13 8.13 16.90
N GLN A 35 -13.81 9.23 17.56
CA GLN A 35 -13.55 10.52 16.90
C GLN A 35 -12.33 10.42 15.98
N ARG A 36 -11.21 9.86 16.47
CA ARG A 36 -10.01 9.60 15.66
C ARG A 36 -10.33 8.74 14.44
N ALA A 37 -11.05 7.63 14.63
CA ALA A 37 -11.39 6.73 13.54
C ALA A 37 -12.21 7.44 12.46
N LYS A 38 -13.25 8.19 12.84
CA LYS A 38 -14.07 8.96 11.88
C LYS A 38 -13.25 10.01 11.12
N ALA A 39 -12.38 10.74 11.83
CA ALA A 39 -11.53 11.74 11.20
C ALA A 39 -10.51 11.10 10.24
N GLY A 40 -9.91 9.98 10.63
CA GLY A 40 -8.98 9.24 9.79
C GLY A 40 -9.65 8.63 8.56
N GLU A 41 -10.85 8.08 8.71
CA GLU A 41 -11.63 7.55 7.59
C GLU A 41 -11.96 8.64 6.58
N ALA A 42 -12.44 9.80 7.04
CA ALA A 42 -12.75 10.94 6.18
C ALA A 42 -11.51 11.43 5.42
N LEU A 43 -10.37 11.54 6.10
CA LEU A 43 -9.11 11.92 5.46
C LEU A 43 -8.64 10.86 4.45
N PHE A 44 -8.75 9.57 4.79
CA PHE A 44 -8.38 8.48 3.90
C PHE A 44 -9.23 8.51 2.63
N GLU A 45 -10.55 8.69 2.75
CA GLU A 45 -11.45 8.79 1.61
C GLU A 45 -11.18 10.01 0.73
N ASP A 46 -10.86 11.16 1.33
CA ASP A 46 -10.40 12.34 0.60
C ASP A 46 -9.13 12.01 -0.19
N ARG A 47 -8.08 11.49 0.47
CA ARG A 47 -6.79 11.18 -0.16
C ARG A 47 -6.92 10.13 -1.26
N CYS A 48 -7.78 9.13 -1.08
CA CYS A 48 -8.06 8.14 -2.11
C CYS A 48 -8.69 8.74 -3.37
N LYS A 49 -9.47 9.82 -3.24
CA LYS A 49 -10.13 10.49 -4.38
C LYS A 49 -9.24 11.56 -5.01
N SER A 50 -8.44 12.27 -4.22
CA SER A 50 -7.74 13.48 -4.66
C SER A 50 -6.24 13.29 -4.93
N VAL A 51 -5.57 12.35 -4.25
CA VAL A 51 -4.10 12.22 -4.28
C VAL A 51 -3.65 10.84 -4.78
N ALA A 52 -4.23 9.78 -4.23
CA ALA A 52 -3.83 8.40 -4.51
C ALA A 52 -4.10 8.03 -5.98
N GLY A 53 -3.32 7.09 -6.50
CA GLY A 53 -3.50 6.57 -7.85
C GLY A 53 -2.21 6.49 -8.63
N ILE A 54 -2.39 6.09 -9.89
CA ILE A 54 -1.33 5.89 -10.87
C ILE A 54 -1.32 7.06 -11.85
N ARG A 55 -0.16 7.66 -12.07
CA ARG A 55 0.12 8.64 -13.12
C ARG A 55 1.20 8.06 -14.02
N ILE A 56 0.88 7.80 -15.28
CA ILE A 56 1.84 7.32 -16.28
C ILE A 56 2.09 8.47 -17.25
N TYR A 57 3.34 8.92 -17.31
CA TYR A 57 3.77 10.00 -18.20
C TYR A 57 4.33 9.47 -19.52
N LYS A 58 4.96 8.29 -19.48
CA LYS A 58 5.56 7.64 -20.65
C LYS A 58 5.62 6.13 -20.47
N THR A 59 5.47 5.39 -21.56
CA THR A 59 5.66 3.94 -21.60
C THR A 59 6.83 3.61 -22.54
N VAL A 60 7.62 2.61 -22.18
CA VAL A 60 8.79 2.11 -22.90
C VAL A 60 8.60 0.62 -23.14
N ALA A 61 8.77 0.19 -24.39
CA ALA A 61 8.72 -1.22 -24.76
C ALA A 61 10.11 -1.88 -24.76
N ASP A 62 10.10 -3.21 -24.77
CA ASP A 62 11.29 -4.04 -24.98
C ASP A 62 12.40 -3.84 -23.92
N VAL A 63 11.99 -3.72 -22.64
CA VAL A 63 12.93 -3.55 -21.53
C VAL A 63 13.47 -4.90 -21.07
N GLU A 64 14.78 -5.10 -21.18
CA GLU A 64 15.43 -6.34 -20.73
C GLU A 64 15.62 -6.42 -19.22
N GLY A 65 15.99 -5.31 -18.61
CA GLY A 65 16.34 -5.25 -17.20
C GLY A 65 16.10 -3.87 -16.62
N ILE A 66 16.01 -3.82 -15.30
CA ILE A 66 15.77 -2.60 -14.53
C ILE A 66 16.70 -2.54 -13.32
N VAL A 67 16.85 -1.34 -12.74
CA VAL A 67 17.49 -1.16 -11.45
C VAL A 67 16.42 -0.94 -10.37
N LEU A 68 16.46 -1.69 -9.27
CA LEU A 68 15.78 -1.35 -8.04
C LEU A 68 16.71 -0.48 -7.20
N LEU A 69 16.35 0.80 -7.04
CA LEU A 69 17.12 1.74 -6.21
C LEU A 69 16.89 1.50 -4.72
N LYS A 70 15.76 0.90 -4.36
CA LYS A 70 15.42 0.45 -3.01
C LYS A 70 14.67 -0.88 -3.08
N VAL A 71 14.90 -1.73 -2.10
CA VAL A 71 14.19 -3.00 -1.91
C VAL A 71 13.41 -2.93 -0.60
N ARG A 72 12.14 -3.35 -0.61
CA ARG A 72 11.31 -3.39 0.59
C ARG A 72 12.00 -4.25 1.67
N PRO A 73 12.32 -3.71 2.85
CA PRO A 73 12.97 -4.48 3.90
C PRO A 73 12.00 -5.53 4.44
N LYS A 74 12.54 -6.64 4.97
CA LYS A 74 11.73 -7.61 5.71
C LYS A 74 11.09 -6.92 6.91
N ALA A 75 9.83 -7.24 7.16
CA ALA A 75 9.06 -6.72 8.28
C ALA A 75 8.49 -7.90 9.08
N GLY A 76 8.36 -7.71 10.39
CA GLY A 76 7.69 -8.64 11.28
C GLY A 76 6.71 -7.93 12.20
N GLU A 77 6.32 -8.62 13.27
CA GLU A 77 5.32 -8.14 14.22
C GLU A 77 5.64 -6.75 14.79
N ARG A 78 6.93 -6.46 15.04
CA ARG A 78 7.38 -5.14 15.51
C ARG A 78 7.01 -4.04 14.52
N GLU A 79 7.33 -4.21 13.24
CA GLU A 79 7.01 -3.23 12.20
C GLU A 79 5.49 -3.16 11.94
N TRP A 80 4.82 -4.30 11.87
CA TRP A 80 3.39 -4.36 11.56
C TRP A 80 2.50 -3.80 12.67
N SER A 81 3.02 -3.74 13.90
CA SER A 81 2.39 -3.10 15.05
C SER A 81 2.82 -1.65 15.25
N ASP A 82 3.96 -1.21 14.72
CA ASP A 82 4.44 0.17 14.92
C ASP A 82 3.60 1.20 14.14
N PRO A 83 2.86 2.11 14.81
CA PRO A 83 2.09 3.16 14.13
C PRO A 83 2.94 4.08 13.24
N MET A 84 4.25 4.16 13.47
CA MET A 84 5.19 4.99 12.72
C MET A 84 5.98 4.22 11.66
N TRP A 85 5.66 2.94 11.44
CA TRP A 85 6.39 2.12 10.47
C TRP A 85 6.35 2.73 9.05
N PRO A 86 7.51 3.03 8.42
CA PRO A 86 7.56 3.64 7.10
C PRO A 86 6.81 2.82 6.03
N GLY A 87 7.01 1.51 5.99
CA GLY A 87 6.45 0.60 4.97
C GLY A 87 4.95 0.31 5.07
N ALA A 88 4.24 0.95 5.99
CA ALA A 88 2.84 0.67 6.32
C ALA A 88 1.85 0.76 5.15
N ALA A 89 2.10 1.61 4.14
CA ALA A 89 1.23 1.71 2.96
C ALA A 89 1.28 0.44 2.08
N PHE A 90 2.42 -0.24 2.09
CA PHE A 90 2.71 -1.46 1.34
C PHE A 90 2.93 -2.67 2.26
N ALA A 91 2.23 -2.71 3.41
CA ALA A 91 2.47 -3.70 4.46
C ALA A 91 2.36 -5.19 4.03
N LEU A 92 1.66 -5.46 2.93
CA LEU A 92 1.44 -6.79 2.37
C LEU A 92 2.26 -7.06 1.10
N GLU A 93 3.08 -6.09 0.67
CA GLU A 93 3.98 -6.26 -0.46
C GLU A 93 5.11 -7.23 -0.08
N ASP A 94 5.57 -8.01 -1.06
CA ASP A 94 6.74 -8.84 -0.87
C ASP A 94 7.96 -8.00 -0.48
N SER A 95 8.88 -8.63 0.26
CA SER A 95 10.08 -7.98 0.81
C SER A 95 11.34 -8.80 0.52
N GLY A 96 12.51 -8.14 0.63
CA GLY A 96 13.81 -8.75 0.40
C GLY A 96 13.91 -9.43 -0.97
N GLU A 97 14.37 -10.68 -0.99
CA GLU A 97 14.51 -11.45 -2.22
C GLU A 97 13.16 -11.76 -2.90
N ASN A 98 12.07 -11.89 -2.15
CA ASN A 98 10.75 -12.09 -2.75
C ASN A 98 10.32 -10.85 -3.54
N TYR A 99 10.59 -9.66 -3.01
CA TYR A 99 10.35 -8.41 -3.74
C TYR A 99 11.10 -8.40 -5.07
N ILE A 100 12.38 -8.78 -5.07
CA ILE A 100 13.20 -8.89 -6.29
C ILE A 100 12.63 -9.95 -7.25
N ASN A 101 12.26 -11.12 -6.73
CA ASN A 101 11.66 -12.20 -7.51
C ASN A 101 10.39 -11.75 -8.22
N THR A 102 9.60 -10.86 -7.61
CA THR A 102 8.41 -10.33 -8.28
C THR A 102 8.76 -9.64 -9.60
N PHE A 103 9.95 -9.07 -9.77
CA PHE A 103 10.41 -8.44 -11.02
C PHE A 103 10.98 -9.39 -12.06
N LEU A 104 11.35 -10.60 -11.66
CA LEU A 104 11.88 -11.59 -12.59
C LEU A 104 10.82 -12.62 -13.01
N GLY A 105 9.80 -12.83 -12.19
CA GLY A 105 8.73 -13.80 -12.43
C GLY A 105 7.75 -13.38 -13.54
N TYR A 106 7.01 -14.37 -14.03
CA TYR A 106 5.91 -14.22 -14.98
C TYR A 106 4.66 -13.74 -14.24
N GLU A 107 3.92 -12.81 -14.85
CA GLU A 107 2.57 -12.50 -14.43
C GLU A 107 1.58 -13.42 -15.15
N GLN A 108 0.76 -14.12 -14.37
CA GLN A 108 -0.15 -15.16 -14.85
C GLN A 108 -1.61 -14.76 -14.58
N ALA A 109 -2.45 -14.87 -15.61
CA ALA A 109 -3.87 -14.55 -15.54
C ALA A 109 -4.60 -15.36 -14.45
N LEU A 110 -5.62 -14.75 -13.86
CA LEU A 110 -6.50 -15.41 -12.89
C LEU A 110 -7.51 -16.28 -13.62
N GLY A 111 -7.57 -17.58 -13.33
CA GLY A 111 -8.60 -18.44 -13.91
C GLY A 111 -8.26 -19.93 -13.87
N SER A 112 -9.16 -20.72 -14.44
CA SER A 112 -8.97 -22.15 -14.70
C SER A 112 -9.85 -22.62 -15.87
N GLY A 113 -9.42 -23.68 -16.54
CA GLY A 113 -10.14 -24.25 -17.68
C GLY A 113 -10.30 -23.24 -18.83
N SER A 114 -11.54 -22.90 -19.18
CA SER A 114 -11.88 -21.90 -20.20
C SER A 114 -12.20 -20.51 -19.62
N SER A 115 -12.18 -20.33 -18.29
CA SER A 115 -12.58 -19.09 -17.61
C SER A 115 -11.35 -18.33 -17.09
N TRP A 116 -10.70 -17.59 -17.99
CA TRP A 116 -9.53 -16.76 -17.65
C TRP A 116 -9.89 -15.28 -17.66
N THR A 117 -9.37 -14.55 -16.68
CA THR A 117 -9.45 -13.10 -16.62
C THR A 117 -8.20 -12.52 -17.28
N PRO A 118 -8.32 -11.81 -18.41
CA PRO A 118 -7.17 -11.23 -19.10
C PRO A 118 -6.39 -10.28 -18.18
N ILE A 119 -5.06 -10.26 -18.36
CA ILE A 119 -4.21 -9.28 -17.70
C ILE A 119 -4.36 -7.94 -18.42
N THR A 120 -4.80 -6.92 -17.69
CA THR A 120 -4.94 -5.54 -18.14
C THR A 120 -4.41 -4.58 -17.07
N PRO A 121 -4.19 -3.29 -17.37
CA PRO A 121 -3.81 -2.31 -16.36
C PRO A 121 -4.69 -2.27 -15.10
N THR A 122 -5.96 -2.66 -15.23
CA THR A 122 -6.96 -2.69 -14.14
C THR A 122 -7.32 -4.09 -13.65
N SER A 123 -6.74 -5.13 -14.23
CA SER A 123 -6.97 -6.53 -13.87
C SER A 123 -5.64 -7.27 -13.93
N ARG A 124 -4.97 -7.39 -12.79
CA ARG A 124 -3.62 -7.96 -12.68
C ARG A 124 -3.65 -9.42 -12.27
N GLY A 125 -2.61 -10.15 -12.70
CA GLY A 125 -2.37 -11.56 -12.44
C GLY A 125 -1.37 -11.81 -11.31
N TYR A 126 -1.24 -13.06 -10.88
CA TYR A 126 -0.25 -13.47 -9.86
C TYR A 126 1.14 -13.52 -10.46
N ILE A 127 2.16 -13.20 -9.66
CA ILE A 127 3.54 -13.38 -10.08
C ILE A 127 4.02 -14.79 -9.68
N ASN A 128 4.60 -15.51 -10.63
CA ASN A 128 5.18 -16.82 -10.41
C ASN A 128 6.55 -16.91 -11.11
N THR A 129 7.55 -17.48 -10.44
CA THR A 129 8.88 -17.70 -11.02
C THR A 129 8.91 -18.91 -11.96
N THR A 130 7.88 -19.75 -11.93
CA THR A 130 7.72 -20.91 -12.82
C THR A 130 6.77 -20.57 -13.96
N PHE A 131 7.18 -20.89 -15.20
CA PHE A 131 6.33 -20.74 -16.38
C PHE A 131 5.14 -21.71 -16.33
N SER A 132 3.93 -21.21 -16.60
CA SER A 132 2.71 -22.03 -16.66
C SER A 132 2.25 -22.20 -18.11
N PRO A 133 2.55 -23.32 -18.78
CA PRO A 133 2.24 -23.50 -20.21
C PRO A 133 0.73 -23.53 -20.53
N GLY A 134 -0.13 -23.77 -19.54
CA GLY A 134 -1.58 -23.85 -19.71
C GLY A 134 -2.35 -22.55 -19.46
N ALA A 135 -1.69 -21.51 -18.93
CA ALA A 135 -2.32 -20.21 -18.72
C ALA A 135 -2.23 -19.40 -20.03
N PRO A 136 -3.35 -19.01 -20.67
CA PRO A 136 -3.30 -17.98 -21.68
C PRO A 136 -2.81 -16.70 -20.99
N TYR A 137 -1.88 -15.98 -21.60
CA TYR A 137 -1.37 -14.68 -21.12
C TYR A 137 -0.31 -14.72 -19.99
N ASN A 138 0.77 -15.51 -20.13
CA ASN A 138 1.97 -15.25 -19.33
C ASN A 138 2.65 -13.96 -19.84
N LEU A 139 2.63 -12.90 -19.04
CA LEU A 139 3.50 -11.75 -19.30
C LEU A 139 4.86 -12.01 -18.65
N PRO A 140 5.98 -11.84 -19.37
CA PRO A 140 7.30 -12.15 -18.82
C PRO A 140 7.74 -11.15 -17.76
N GLY A 141 8.67 -11.58 -16.90
CA GLY A 141 9.48 -10.70 -16.07
C GLY A 141 10.63 -10.05 -16.84
N TYR A 142 11.36 -9.17 -16.15
CA TYR A 142 12.65 -8.70 -16.64
C TYR A 142 13.64 -9.87 -16.60
N ARG A 143 14.61 -9.86 -17.53
CA ARG A 143 15.66 -10.88 -17.63
C ARG A 143 16.64 -10.81 -16.47
N TYR A 144 16.86 -9.59 -15.99
CA TYR A 144 17.68 -9.33 -14.83
C TYR A 144 17.22 -8.07 -14.12
N VAL A 145 17.52 -8.01 -12.84
CA VAL A 145 17.26 -6.88 -11.97
C VAL A 145 18.54 -6.52 -11.26
N ASP A 146 19.02 -5.30 -11.46
CA ASP A 146 20.12 -4.78 -10.67
C ASP A 146 19.56 -4.17 -9.38
N VAL A 147 20.18 -4.42 -8.23
CA VAL A 147 19.79 -3.85 -6.95
C VAL A 147 20.93 -2.99 -6.44
N VAL A 148 20.63 -1.76 -6.04
CA VAL A 148 21.56 -0.88 -5.34
C VAL A 148 21.50 -1.19 -3.86
N GLU A 149 22.63 -1.60 -3.29
CA GLU A 149 22.77 -1.85 -1.87
C GLU A 149 22.82 -0.52 -1.11
N GLU A 150 21.96 -0.39 -0.10
CA GLU A 150 21.88 0.81 0.72
C GLU A 150 23.17 1.02 1.52
N GLY A 151 23.63 2.26 1.59
CA GLY A 151 24.85 2.65 2.30
C GLY A 151 26.15 2.46 1.50
N THR A 152 26.33 1.32 0.82
CA THR A 152 27.55 1.06 0.02
C THR A 152 27.44 1.59 -1.41
N GLY A 153 26.22 1.64 -1.96
CA GLY A 153 26.00 1.92 -3.38
C GLY A 153 26.46 0.80 -4.31
N ALA A 154 26.89 -0.35 -3.75
CA ALA A 154 27.28 -1.51 -4.55
C ALA A 154 26.08 -2.03 -5.32
N ARG A 155 26.29 -2.45 -6.57
CA ARG A 155 25.21 -2.96 -7.43
C ARG A 155 25.36 -4.45 -7.68
N TRP A 156 24.28 -5.18 -7.43
CA TRP A 156 24.21 -6.63 -7.61
C TRP A 156 23.16 -6.97 -8.64
N ARG A 157 23.50 -7.81 -9.62
CA ARG A 157 22.57 -8.30 -10.62
C ARG A 157 21.94 -9.61 -10.17
N TYR A 158 20.62 -9.63 -10.21
CA TYR A 158 19.77 -10.77 -9.90
C TYR A 158 19.12 -11.32 -11.17
N SER A 159 19.04 -12.64 -11.29
CA SER A 159 18.36 -13.35 -12.38
C SER A 159 17.80 -14.68 -11.90
N LEU A 160 16.77 -15.19 -12.57
CA LEU A 160 16.27 -16.54 -12.33
C LEU A 160 17.03 -17.55 -13.20
N ALA A 161 17.54 -18.61 -12.57
CA ALA A 161 18.17 -19.73 -13.25
C ALA A 161 17.41 -21.02 -12.98
N GLN A 162 17.37 -21.90 -13.98
CA GLN A 162 16.81 -23.24 -13.86
C GLN A 162 17.95 -24.20 -13.53
N LYS A 163 17.94 -24.82 -12.35
CA LYS A 163 18.99 -25.76 -11.91
C LYS A 163 18.41 -27.12 -11.56
N PRO A 164 19.08 -28.23 -11.92
CA PRO A 164 18.68 -29.55 -11.45
C PRO A 164 18.64 -29.58 -9.91
N ARG A 165 17.54 -30.07 -9.35
CA ARG A 165 17.40 -30.23 -7.90
C ARG A 165 18.36 -31.33 -7.44
N PRO A 166 19.32 -31.06 -6.53
CA PRO A 166 20.35 -32.05 -6.15
C PRO A 166 19.78 -33.34 -5.57
N THR A 167 18.64 -33.27 -4.89
CA THR A 167 17.99 -34.42 -4.23
C THR A 167 17.01 -35.17 -5.13
N SER A 168 16.82 -34.71 -6.38
CA SER A 168 15.80 -35.27 -7.27
C SER A 168 16.29 -36.54 -7.96
N LYS A 169 15.57 -37.65 -7.71
CA LYS A 169 15.77 -38.93 -8.42
C LYS A 169 15.04 -38.99 -9.77
N ILE A 170 14.18 -38.01 -10.07
CA ILE A 170 13.33 -37.99 -11.27
C ILE A 170 13.54 -36.73 -12.13
N GLY A 171 14.66 -36.04 -11.96
CA GLY A 171 15.07 -34.94 -12.84
C GLY A 171 14.39 -33.59 -12.62
N TRP A 172 13.63 -33.39 -11.52
CA TRP A 172 13.12 -32.07 -11.13
C TRP A 172 14.17 -30.96 -11.23
N VAL A 173 13.72 -29.81 -11.72
CA VAL A 173 14.49 -28.58 -11.85
C VAL A 173 13.88 -27.54 -10.91
N ASP A 174 14.73 -26.85 -10.16
CA ASP A 174 14.36 -25.73 -9.32
C ASP A 174 14.64 -24.40 -10.03
N THR A 175 13.72 -23.46 -9.88
CA THR A 175 13.99 -22.07 -10.23
C THR A 175 14.69 -21.41 -9.04
N VAL A 176 15.94 -20.99 -9.25
CA VAL A 176 16.77 -20.37 -8.21
C VAL A 176 17.05 -18.90 -8.54
N LEU A 177 17.08 -18.07 -7.51
CA LEU A 177 17.52 -16.68 -7.63
C LEU A 177 19.05 -16.65 -7.55
N GLU A 178 19.70 -16.25 -8.64
CA GLU A 178 21.14 -16.04 -8.68
C GLU A 178 21.49 -14.58 -8.44
N ARG A 179 22.65 -14.35 -7.82
CA ARG A 179 23.21 -13.02 -7.56
C ARG A 179 24.65 -12.99 -8.02
N GLN A 180 25.02 -11.94 -8.75
CA GLN A 180 26.40 -11.67 -9.19
C GLN A 180 26.70 -10.16 -9.15
N PRO A 181 27.97 -9.73 -9.13
CA PRO A 181 28.30 -8.32 -9.29
C PRO A 181 27.66 -7.78 -10.58
N ALA A 182 27.00 -6.63 -10.49
CA ALA A 182 26.41 -6.03 -11.68
C ALA A 182 27.52 -5.55 -12.64
N PRO A 183 27.35 -5.68 -13.96
CA PRO A 183 28.24 -5.05 -14.94
C PRO A 183 28.35 -3.54 -14.73
N VAL A 184 29.43 -2.93 -15.23
CA VAL A 184 29.64 -1.48 -15.14
C VAL A 184 28.48 -0.72 -15.80
N GLU A 185 28.09 -1.15 -17.00
CA GLU A 185 26.89 -0.66 -17.67
C GLU A 185 25.63 -1.27 -17.03
N GLY A 186 24.83 -0.40 -16.42
CA GLY A 186 23.59 -0.78 -15.76
C GLY A 186 22.37 -0.61 -16.68
N PRO A 187 21.21 -1.17 -16.28
CA PRO A 187 19.95 -0.85 -16.92
C PRO A 187 19.66 0.65 -16.90
N ARG A 188 19.04 1.14 -17.98
CA ARG A 188 18.68 2.56 -18.12
C ARG A 188 17.57 2.99 -17.16
N TYR A 189 16.66 2.10 -16.82
CA TYR A 189 15.46 2.44 -16.07
C TYR A 189 15.55 1.98 -14.63
N GLY A 190 15.07 2.83 -13.72
CA GLY A 190 15.07 2.59 -12.29
C GLY A 190 13.66 2.56 -11.71
N VAL A 191 13.47 1.75 -10.68
CA VAL A 191 12.27 1.77 -9.83
C VAL A 191 12.70 2.11 -8.40
N MET A 192 11.99 3.03 -7.78
CA MET A 192 12.20 3.41 -6.39
C MET A 192 10.88 3.68 -5.69
N TYR A 193 10.95 3.83 -4.38
CA TYR A 193 9.83 4.29 -3.59
C TYR A 193 10.28 5.26 -2.50
N ASP A 194 9.35 6.10 -2.07
CA ASP A 194 9.46 7.00 -0.94
C ASP A 194 8.32 6.69 0.02
N ASP A 195 8.67 6.31 1.25
CA ASP A 195 7.71 6.05 2.32
C ASP A 195 7.48 7.33 3.12
N HIS A 196 6.21 7.73 3.26
CA HIS A 196 5.86 8.97 3.94
C HIS A 196 5.51 8.70 5.41
N VAL A 197 6.28 9.29 6.32
CA VAL A 197 6.01 9.24 7.76
C VAL A 197 5.56 10.63 8.21
N ILE A 198 4.29 10.93 8.00
CA ILE A 198 3.68 12.24 8.31
C ILE A 198 2.96 12.14 9.68
N PRO A 199 3.47 12.75 10.76
CA PRO A 199 2.96 12.56 12.12
C PRO A 199 1.45 12.81 12.26
N GLU A 200 0.92 13.82 11.57
CA GLU A 200 -0.49 14.20 11.63
C GLU A 200 -1.39 13.12 11.00
N GLU A 201 -0.98 12.55 9.88
CA GLU A 201 -1.67 11.43 9.23
C GLU A 201 -1.57 10.15 10.09
N ARG A 202 -0.40 9.90 10.68
CA ARG A 202 -0.15 8.74 11.57
C ARG A 202 -0.98 8.81 12.86
N ALA A 203 -1.19 10.03 13.37
CA ALA A 203 -2.09 10.30 14.49
C ALA A 203 -3.56 9.99 14.18
N LEU A 204 -3.93 9.86 12.90
CA LEU A 204 -5.25 9.43 12.43
C LEU A 204 -5.28 7.99 11.90
N GLY A 205 -4.13 7.31 11.89
CA GLY A 205 -4.02 5.91 11.44
C GLY A 205 -3.81 5.76 9.94
N LEU A 206 -3.36 6.82 9.25
CA LEU A 206 -3.03 6.79 7.84
C LEU A 206 -1.54 6.56 7.62
N ALA A 207 -1.21 5.91 6.51
CA ALA A 207 0.13 5.85 5.95
C ALA A 207 0.06 6.04 4.43
N SER A 208 1.12 6.58 3.83
CA SER A 208 1.23 6.69 2.39
C SER A 208 2.66 6.45 1.92
N SER A 209 2.79 6.00 0.68
CA SER A 209 4.07 5.83 0.00
C SER A 209 3.89 6.08 -1.50
N THR A 210 4.92 6.60 -2.15
CA THR A 210 4.95 6.80 -3.60
C THR A 210 6.02 5.94 -4.24
N VAL A 211 5.64 5.16 -5.24
CA VAL A 211 6.58 4.48 -6.14
C VAL A 211 6.83 5.37 -7.36
N LYS A 212 8.07 5.43 -7.83
CA LYS A 212 8.46 6.13 -9.05
C LYS A 212 9.21 5.22 -10.00
N VAL A 213 8.93 5.36 -11.28
CA VAL A 213 9.72 4.75 -12.36
C VAL A 213 10.47 5.86 -13.08
N LEU A 214 11.77 5.67 -13.27
CA LEU A 214 12.71 6.69 -13.73
C LEU A 214 13.45 6.26 -14.99
N ASP A 215 13.77 7.21 -15.85
CA ASP A 215 14.85 7.09 -16.83
C ASP A 215 16.14 7.66 -16.21
N LEU A 216 17.07 6.79 -15.83
CA LEU A 216 18.29 7.18 -15.13
C LEU A 216 19.28 7.92 -16.04
N LYS A 217 19.07 7.91 -17.36
CA LYS A 217 19.91 8.65 -18.30
C LYS A 217 19.46 10.10 -18.42
N THR A 218 18.15 10.34 -18.40
CA THR A 218 17.57 11.68 -18.55
C THR A 218 17.12 12.30 -17.23
N ASN A 219 17.11 11.53 -16.14
CA ASN A 219 16.52 11.86 -14.84
C ASN A 219 15.01 12.20 -14.92
N GLU A 220 14.33 11.69 -15.93
CA GLU A 220 12.88 11.87 -16.10
C GLU A 220 12.11 10.88 -15.24
N VAL A 221 11.00 11.34 -14.64
CA VAL A 221 10.00 10.47 -14.03
C VAL A 221 9.06 9.98 -15.14
N LEU A 222 9.02 8.67 -15.36
CA LEU A 222 8.17 8.03 -16.38
C LEU A 222 6.77 7.72 -15.85
N GLY A 223 6.64 7.57 -14.55
CA GLY A 223 5.35 7.50 -13.87
C GLY A 223 5.49 7.35 -12.37
N GLU A 224 4.39 7.57 -11.67
CA GLU A 224 4.29 7.52 -10.21
C GLU A 224 3.03 6.79 -9.78
N MET A 225 3.13 6.05 -8.68
CA MET A 225 1.98 5.44 -8.01
C MET A 225 2.00 5.81 -6.53
N THR A 226 1.00 6.57 -6.08
CA THR A 226 0.83 6.90 -4.66
C THR A 226 -0.22 6.00 -4.05
N MET A 227 0.17 5.24 -3.02
CA MET A 227 -0.74 4.42 -2.23
C MET A 227 -1.01 5.05 -0.87
N TYR A 228 -2.21 4.83 -0.38
CA TYR A 228 -2.60 5.12 1.00
C TYR A 228 -3.10 3.84 1.68
N SER A 229 -2.82 3.73 2.97
CA SER A 229 -3.44 2.75 3.86
C SER A 229 -4.04 3.42 5.08
N TRP A 230 -5.09 2.83 5.64
CA TRP A 230 -5.75 3.34 6.85
C TRP A 230 -6.26 2.22 7.76
N THR A 231 -6.05 2.40 9.07
CA THR A 231 -6.60 1.56 10.13
C THR A 231 -7.42 2.40 11.12
N PRO A 232 -8.62 1.92 11.53
CA PRO A 232 -9.45 2.62 12.52
C PRO A 232 -8.88 2.57 13.93
N SER A 233 -8.00 1.60 14.23
CA SER A 233 -7.50 1.35 15.57
C SER A 233 -5.98 1.29 15.62
N LYS A 234 -5.45 1.75 16.76
CA LYS A 234 -4.08 1.44 17.19
C LYS A 234 -3.97 -0.07 17.48
N PRO A 235 -2.74 -0.62 17.51
CA PRO A 235 -2.51 -2.00 17.93
C PRO A 235 -3.21 -2.30 19.24
N ASN A 236 -3.90 -3.43 19.29
CA ASN A 236 -4.60 -3.92 20.46
C ASN A 236 -4.73 -5.46 20.39
N PRO A 237 -5.14 -6.14 21.46
CA PRO A 237 -5.19 -7.61 21.47
C PRO A 237 -6.05 -8.24 20.34
N ALA A 238 -7.10 -7.56 19.86
CA ALA A 238 -7.93 -8.06 18.77
C ALA A 238 -7.32 -7.79 17.37
N ASN A 239 -6.43 -6.81 17.26
CA ASN A 239 -5.72 -6.47 16.03
C ASN A 239 -4.30 -5.96 16.36
N PRO A 240 -3.35 -6.85 16.67
CA PRO A 240 -2.01 -6.46 17.09
C PRO A 240 -1.18 -5.87 15.94
N THR A 241 -1.52 -6.21 14.70
CA THR A 241 -0.79 -5.84 13.48
C THR A 241 -1.70 -5.08 12.49
N PRO A 242 -2.18 -3.88 12.87
CA PRO A 242 -3.23 -3.18 12.13
C PRO A 242 -2.86 -2.81 10.69
N TRP A 243 -1.56 -2.70 10.38
CA TRP A 243 -1.13 -2.42 9.00
C TRP A 243 -1.40 -3.56 8.04
N LEU A 244 -1.52 -4.81 8.49
CA LEU A 244 -1.86 -5.95 7.64
C LEU A 244 -3.34 -5.95 7.25
N THR A 245 -4.21 -5.49 8.16
CA THR A 245 -5.68 -5.43 7.98
C THR A 245 -6.18 -4.06 7.49
N ALA A 246 -5.28 -3.10 7.30
CA ALA A 246 -5.62 -1.76 6.84
C ALA A 246 -6.36 -1.75 5.50
N ARG A 247 -7.33 -0.83 5.36
CA ARG A 247 -7.91 -0.46 4.06
C ARG A 247 -6.84 0.20 3.21
N ARG A 248 -6.86 -0.01 1.89
CA ARG A 248 -5.85 0.52 0.96
C ARG A 248 -6.48 1.06 -0.32
N CYS A 249 -5.85 2.06 -0.92
CA CYS A 249 -6.20 2.59 -2.23
C CYS A 249 -4.94 3.08 -2.98
N GLY A 250 -5.10 3.41 -4.27
CA GLY A 250 -4.04 3.98 -5.11
C GLY A 250 -3.39 3.03 -6.10
N SER A 251 -3.66 1.72 -6.00
CA SER A 251 -3.24 0.72 -6.98
C SER A 251 -4.46 0.08 -7.65
N ASN A 252 -4.35 -0.21 -8.93
CA ASN A 252 -5.38 -0.93 -9.68
C ASN A 252 -5.29 -2.45 -9.51
N SER A 253 -4.24 -2.95 -8.86
CA SER A 253 -4.12 -4.37 -8.57
C SER A 253 -4.95 -4.77 -7.35
N LYS A 254 -5.70 -5.86 -7.49
CA LYS A 254 -6.37 -6.52 -6.36
C LYS A 254 -5.41 -7.33 -5.51
N LEU A 255 -4.25 -7.70 -6.05
CA LEU A 255 -3.20 -8.42 -5.33
C LEU A 255 -2.35 -7.46 -4.53
N SER A 256 -1.89 -7.90 -3.37
CA SER A 256 -1.21 -7.04 -2.40
C SER A 256 0.31 -7.20 -2.38
N ASP A 257 0.81 -8.34 -2.84
CA ASP A 257 2.19 -8.81 -2.80
C ASP A 257 3.10 -8.19 -3.87
N ALA A 258 2.56 -7.87 -5.07
CA ALA A 258 3.37 -7.44 -6.22
C ALA A 258 2.96 -6.08 -6.81
N LYS A 259 2.39 -5.17 -6.00
CA LYS A 259 1.83 -3.89 -6.51
C LYS A 259 2.86 -3.03 -7.21
N THR A 260 4.08 -2.92 -6.68
CA THR A 260 5.16 -2.12 -7.28
C THR A 260 5.60 -2.71 -8.62
N ARG A 261 5.85 -4.02 -8.68
CA ARG A 261 6.12 -4.72 -9.95
C ARG A 261 5.03 -4.44 -10.97
N GLN A 262 3.79 -4.65 -10.57
CA GLN A 262 2.67 -4.53 -11.49
C GLN A 262 2.57 -3.09 -12.03
N PHE A 263 2.69 -2.08 -11.18
CA PHE A 263 2.77 -0.70 -11.64
C PHE A 263 3.92 -0.46 -12.61
N ALA A 264 5.14 -0.93 -12.30
CA ALA A 264 6.31 -0.77 -13.17
C ALA A 264 6.07 -1.34 -14.58
N ASP A 265 5.41 -2.49 -14.69
CA ASP A 265 5.10 -3.14 -15.98
C ASP A 265 4.10 -2.38 -16.86
N GLN A 266 3.41 -1.36 -16.34
CA GLN A 266 2.58 -0.48 -17.17
C GLN A 266 3.42 0.61 -17.85
N ILE A 267 4.66 0.81 -17.38
CA ILE A 267 5.58 1.85 -17.82
C ILE A 267 6.74 1.22 -18.59
N LEU A 268 7.32 0.14 -18.08
CA LEU A 268 8.46 -0.56 -18.67
C LEU A 268 7.99 -1.94 -19.09
N LEU A 269 7.57 -2.09 -20.35
CA LEU A 269 7.07 -3.37 -20.84
C LEU A 269 8.25 -4.34 -20.98
N PRO A 270 8.26 -5.47 -20.25
CA PRO A 270 9.37 -6.42 -20.34
C PRO A 270 9.51 -6.98 -21.75
N ARG A 271 10.76 -7.26 -22.16
CA ARG A 271 11.05 -7.95 -23.42
C ARG A 271 10.35 -9.30 -23.48
N LYS A 272 9.56 -9.49 -24.54
CA LYS A 272 8.88 -10.77 -24.82
C LYS A 272 9.89 -11.88 -25.07
N ASP A 273 9.58 -13.08 -24.61
CA ASP A 273 10.27 -14.30 -25.05
C ASP A 273 10.11 -14.43 -26.58
N LYS A 274 11.19 -14.85 -27.25
CA LYS A 274 11.16 -15.17 -28.69
C LYS A 274 10.48 -16.50 -28.94
#